data_AF-A0A838DY36-F1
#
_entry.id   AF-A0A838DY36-F1
#
_cell.length_a   1.000
_cell.length_b   1.000
_cell.length_c   1.000
_cell.angle_alpha   90.00
_cell.angle_beta   90.00
_cell.angle_gamma   90.00
#
_symmetry.space_group_name_H-M   'P 1'
#
loop_
_entity.id
_entity.type
_entity.pdbx_description
1 polymer ?
#
loop_
_entity_poly.entity_id
_entity_poly.type
_entity_poly.pdbx_seq_one_letter_code
_entity_poly.pdbx_strand_id
1 'polypeptide(L)'
;MADSQKTPGVQGLASSETDVAKDLIVAEYNNLYAERFKRLDIRLQLTQFALTVLGVLLTVGFSVKNVILIYAYPLFVLVLSITYLTNAIELRRINKYIRTSIEPRVKKAGDEAPFGRYTLQRAPAPSREPFGLFQFGTLGEVGAKLLFLLSAVIAVLAGKLAAQLYGGDNATFFWLACIVTAGIGVLLFLVSSDDQ
;
A
#
# COMPACT_ATOMS: atom_id res chain seq x y z
N MET A 1 -43.33 23.47 55.27
CA MET A 1 -41.92 23.14 55.58
C MET A 1 -41.76 21.62 55.52
N ALA A 2 -41.32 21.11 54.39
CA ALA A 2 -40.69 19.80 54.26
C ALA A 2 -39.86 19.85 52.97
N ASP A 3 -38.56 19.75 53.15
CA ASP A 3 -37.49 19.95 52.18
C ASP A 3 -37.53 18.86 51.10
N SER A 4 -37.56 19.25 49.83
CA SER A 4 -37.42 18.33 48.71
C SER A 4 -35.94 18.12 48.45
N GLN A 5 -35.40 16.98 48.90
CA GLN A 5 -34.04 16.56 48.66
C GLN A 5 -33.76 16.46 47.15
N LYS A 6 -33.07 17.47 46.62
CA LYS A 6 -32.41 17.44 45.32
C LYS A 6 -31.20 16.53 45.42
N THR A 7 -31.33 15.28 44.96
CA THR A 7 -30.20 14.35 44.78
C THR A 7 -29.26 14.86 43.68
N PRO A 8 -28.01 15.26 43.98
CA PRO A 8 -27.00 15.56 42.99
C PRO A 8 -26.05 14.36 42.91
N GLY A 9 -26.08 13.55 41.84
CA GLY A 9 -25.13 12.44 41.81
C GLY A 9 -24.99 11.60 40.55
N VAL A 10 -26.01 11.53 39.68
CA VAL A 10 -25.95 10.57 38.56
C VAL A 10 -25.43 11.19 37.26
N GLN A 11 -25.51 12.51 37.11
CA GLN A 11 -25.21 13.18 35.84
C GLN A 11 -23.71 13.30 35.52
N GLY A 12 -22.82 13.28 36.51
CA GLY A 12 -21.36 13.41 36.32
C GLY A 12 -20.64 12.10 35.94
N LEU A 13 -21.21 10.94 36.28
CA LEU A 13 -20.66 9.63 35.93
C LEU A 13 -20.96 9.26 34.47
N ALA A 14 -22.19 9.53 34.01
CA ALA A 14 -22.59 9.25 32.63
C ALA A 14 -21.81 10.09 31.61
N SER A 15 -21.53 11.37 31.91
CA SER A 15 -20.70 12.22 31.05
C SER A 15 -19.24 11.73 31.01
N SER A 16 -18.67 11.39 32.17
CA SER A 16 -17.31 10.87 32.26
C SER A 16 -17.14 9.56 31.49
N GLU A 17 -18.11 8.64 31.55
CA GLU A 17 -18.04 7.35 30.86
C GLU A 17 -18.16 7.52 29.34
N THR A 18 -19.01 8.44 28.87
CA THR A 18 -19.10 8.78 27.45
C THR A 18 -17.87 9.51 26.92
N ASP A 19 -17.23 10.33 27.74
CA ASP A 19 -16.02 11.06 27.37
C ASP A 19 -14.81 10.12 27.29
N VAL A 20 -14.67 9.19 28.24
CA VAL A 20 -13.66 8.12 28.20
C VAL A 20 -13.86 7.21 26.97
N ALA A 21 -15.10 6.86 26.63
CA ALA A 21 -15.39 6.06 25.44
C ALA A 21 -15.05 6.80 24.13
N LYS A 22 -15.29 8.12 24.07
CA LYS A 22 -14.91 8.97 22.93
C LYS A 22 -13.39 9.04 22.79
N ASP A 23 -12.67 9.31 23.89
CA ASP A 23 -11.21 9.40 23.90
C ASP A 23 -10.55 8.07 23.48
N LEU A 24 -11.11 6.93 23.89
CA LEU A 24 -10.63 5.62 23.48
C LEU A 24 -10.79 5.41 21.96
N ILE A 25 -11.90 5.84 21.37
CA ILE A 25 -12.14 5.76 19.92
C ILE A 25 -11.18 6.70 19.15
N VAL A 26 -10.91 7.91 19.68
CA VAL A 26 -9.92 8.84 19.11
C VAL A 26 -8.53 8.21 19.11
N ALA A 27 -8.13 7.60 20.24
CA ALA A 27 -6.84 6.96 20.39
C ALA A 27 -6.69 5.76 19.45
N GLU A 28 -7.71 4.90 19.35
CA GLU A 28 -7.72 3.76 18.41
C GLU A 28 -7.61 4.24 16.96
N TYR A 29 -8.36 5.28 16.58
CA TYR A 29 -8.30 5.86 15.24
C TYR A 29 -6.90 6.42 14.91
N ASN A 30 -6.31 7.20 15.81
CA ASN A 30 -4.98 7.78 15.61
C ASN A 30 -3.91 6.70 15.48
N ASN A 31 -4.01 5.63 16.26
CA ASN A 31 -3.08 4.50 16.18
C ASN A 31 -3.17 3.79 14.81
N LEU A 32 -4.38 3.50 14.34
CA LEU A 32 -4.59 2.89 13.01
C LEU A 32 -4.14 3.80 11.87
N TYR A 33 -4.30 5.12 12.03
CA TYR A 33 -3.84 6.10 11.04
C TYR A 33 -2.32 6.18 10.98
N ALA A 34 -1.65 6.18 12.13
CA ALA A 34 -0.19 6.11 12.23
C ALA A 34 0.34 4.81 11.61
N GLU A 35 -0.34 3.68 11.86
CA GLU A 35 0.00 2.40 11.25
C GLU A 35 -0.14 2.43 9.72
N ARG A 36 -1.23 3.00 9.20
CA ARG A 36 -1.42 3.18 7.74
C ARG A 36 -0.29 3.99 7.14
N PHE A 37 0.09 5.10 7.77
CA PHE A 37 1.15 5.97 7.26
C PHE A 37 2.50 5.26 7.23
N LYS A 38 2.85 4.54 8.30
CA LYS A 38 4.06 3.71 8.36
C LYS A 38 4.10 2.65 7.25
N ARG A 39 2.96 2.01 6.98
CA ARG A 39 2.86 1.00 5.90
C ARG A 39 2.98 1.60 4.49
N LEU A 40 2.51 2.83 4.28
CA LEU A 40 2.73 3.55 3.02
C LEU A 40 4.21 3.92 2.82
N ASP A 41 4.87 4.39 3.88
CA ASP A 41 6.29 4.72 3.86
C ASP A 41 7.15 3.50 3.49
N ILE A 42 6.89 2.34 4.10
CA ILE A 42 7.56 1.07 3.77
C ILE A 42 7.41 0.73 2.27
N ARG A 43 6.24 0.96 1.66
CA ARG A 43 6.02 0.69 0.23
C ARG A 43 6.84 1.62 -0.67
N LEU A 44 6.95 2.89 -0.31
CA LEU A 44 7.76 3.85 -1.05
C LEU A 44 9.23 3.48 -0.95
N GLN A 45 9.71 3.11 0.24
CA GLN A 45 11.08 2.65 0.46
C GLN A 45 11.40 1.37 -0.34
N LEU A 46 10.49 0.39 -0.36
CA LEU A 46 10.62 -0.81 -1.20
C LEU A 46 10.76 -0.47 -2.69
N THR A 47 9.95 0.49 -3.16
CA THR A 47 9.97 0.92 -4.57
C THR A 47 11.29 1.62 -4.90
N GLN A 48 11.74 2.55 -4.04
CA GLN A 48 13.02 3.23 -4.19
C GLN A 48 14.18 2.23 -4.20
N PHE A 49 14.18 1.28 -3.27
CA PHE A 49 15.20 0.24 -3.18
C PHE A 49 15.24 -0.62 -4.47
N ALA A 50 14.08 -1.00 -5.02
CA ALA A 50 14.02 -1.76 -6.26
C ALA A 50 14.64 -1.01 -7.46
N LEU A 51 14.43 0.30 -7.54
CA LEU A 51 15.03 1.18 -8.55
C LEU A 51 16.54 1.34 -8.35
N THR A 52 16.98 1.49 -7.10
CA THR A 52 18.41 1.55 -6.77
C THR A 52 19.12 0.26 -7.18
N VAL A 53 18.55 -0.89 -6.82
CA VAL A 53 19.11 -2.20 -7.20
C VAL A 53 19.12 -2.38 -8.73
N LEU A 54 18.09 -1.91 -9.44
CA LEU A 54 18.08 -1.88 -10.91
C LEU A 54 19.29 -1.12 -11.44
N GLY A 55 19.45 0.13 -11.01
CA GLY A 55 20.55 0.99 -11.45
C GLY A 55 21.90 0.36 -11.19
N VAL A 56 22.12 -0.16 -9.97
CA VAL A 56 23.37 -0.82 -9.58
C VAL A 56 23.64 -2.05 -10.45
N LEU A 57 22.66 -2.95 -10.63
CA LEU A 57 22.86 -4.17 -11.41
C LEU A 57 23.08 -3.88 -12.89
N LEU A 58 22.41 -2.88 -13.46
CA LEU A 58 22.67 -2.43 -14.82
C LEU A 58 24.09 -1.88 -14.93
N THR A 59 24.45 -0.90 -14.09
CA THR A 59 25.78 -0.28 -14.16
C THR A 59 26.90 -1.33 -14.00
N VAL A 60 26.84 -2.16 -12.96
CA VAL A 60 27.85 -3.19 -12.71
C VAL A 60 27.84 -4.26 -13.80
N GLY A 61 26.67 -4.69 -14.26
CA GLY A 61 26.54 -5.69 -15.33
C GLY A 61 27.18 -5.24 -16.63
N PHE A 62 26.98 -3.97 -17.02
CA PHE A 62 27.65 -3.38 -18.19
C PHE A 62 29.14 -3.17 -17.96
N SER A 63 29.57 -2.69 -16.78
CA SER A 63 30.99 -2.47 -16.49
C SER A 63 31.83 -3.75 -16.50
N VAL A 64 31.30 -4.83 -15.93
CA VAL A 64 31.98 -6.14 -15.85
C VAL A 64 31.72 -6.99 -17.10
N LYS A 65 30.89 -6.51 -18.04
CA LYS A 65 30.44 -7.24 -19.24
C LYS A 65 29.81 -8.60 -18.90
N ASN A 66 29.16 -8.68 -17.74
CA ASN A 66 28.53 -9.91 -17.27
C ASN A 66 27.01 -9.81 -17.41
N VAL A 67 26.49 -10.43 -18.47
CA VAL A 67 25.06 -10.42 -18.82
C VAL A 67 24.22 -11.16 -17.77
N ILE A 68 24.77 -12.18 -17.12
CA ILE A 68 24.07 -13.00 -16.12
C ILE A 68 23.66 -12.13 -14.92
N LEU A 69 24.50 -11.17 -14.52
CA LEU A 69 24.18 -10.22 -13.44
C LEU A 69 22.93 -9.38 -13.76
N ILE A 70 22.76 -8.97 -15.02
CA ILE A 70 21.61 -8.18 -15.46
C ILE A 70 20.33 -9.04 -15.42
N TYR A 71 20.42 -10.29 -15.86
CA TYR A 71 19.30 -11.24 -15.80
C TYR A 71 18.94 -11.72 -14.39
N ALA A 72 19.77 -11.47 -13.39
CA ALA A 72 19.42 -11.74 -11.99
C ALA A 72 18.37 -10.73 -11.45
N TYR A 73 18.26 -9.54 -12.05
CA TYR A 73 17.37 -8.49 -11.55
C TYR A 73 15.88 -8.91 -11.49
N PRO A 74 15.27 -9.52 -12.53
CA PRO A 74 13.89 -10.01 -12.45
C PRO A 74 13.63 -10.94 -11.26
N LEU A 75 14.60 -11.78 -10.86
CA LEU A 75 14.46 -12.64 -9.70
C LEU A 75 14.36 -11.82 -8.40
N PHE A 76 15.17 -10.77 -8.26
CA PHE A 76 15.06 -9.83 -7.14
C PHE A 76 13.69 -9.15 -7.13
N VAL A 77 13.23 -8.65 -8.29
CA VAL A 77 11.93 -8.00 -8.40
C VAL A 77 10.79 -8.93 -8.00
N LEU A 78 10.88 -10.23 -8.30
CA LEU A 78 9.89 -11.20 -7.88
C LEU A 78 9.73 -11.25 -6.35
N VAL A 79 10.85 -11.35 -5.62
CA VAL A 79 10.83 -11.38 -4.15
C VAL A 79 10.28 -10.07 -3.57
N LEU A 80 10.68 -8.93 -4.15
CA LEU A 80 10.15 -7.63 -3.76
C LEU A 80 8.65 -7.48 -4.05
N SER A 81 8.19 -8.03 -5.18
CA SER A 81 6.79 -8.01 -5.58
C SER A 81 5.91 -8.76 -4.57
N ILE A 82 6.32 -9.95 -4.14
CA ILE A 82 5.62 -10.73 -3.10
C ILE A 82 5.55 -9.94 -1.78
N THR A 83 6.66 -9.31 -1.40
CA THR A 83 6.73 -8.49 -0.17
C THR A 83 5.80 -7.27 -0.26
N TYR A 84 5.76 -6.63 -1.43
CA TYR A 84 4.84 -5.53 -1.71
C TYR A 84 3.38 -5.97 -1.59
N LEU A 85 3.02 -7.10 -2.20
CA LEU A 85 1.69 -7.71 -2.16
C LEU A 85 1.23 -8.05 -0.73
N THR A 86 2.12 -8.62 0.08
CA THR A 86 1.80 -8.95 1.48
C THR A 86 1.46 -7.69 2.28
N ASN A 87 2.24 -6.63 2.09
CA ASN A 87 1.95 -5.32 2.68
C ASN A 87 0.70 -4.65 2.06
N ALA A 88 0.36 -4.98 0.81
CA ALA A 88 -0.87 -4.57 0.13
C ALA A 88 -2.11 -5.03 0.91
N ILE A 89 -2.15 -6.33 1.19
CA ILE A 89 -3.26 -7.01 1.85
C ILE A 89 -3.49 -6.49 3.27
N GLU A 90 -2.43 -6.33 4.06
CA GLU A 90 -2.54 -5.85 5.45
C GLU A 90 -3.11 -4.43 5.54
N LEU A 91 -2.70 -3.53 4.64
CA LEU A 91 -3.26 -2.18 4.60
C LEU A 91 -4.76 -2.18 4.26
N ARG A 92 -5.18 -3.10 3.37
CA ARG A 92 -6.59 -3.26 3.00
C ARG A 92 -7.40 -3.79 4.19
N ARG A 93 -6.86 -4.74 4.97
CA ARG A 93 -7.48 -5.22 6.20
C ARG A 93 -7.71 -4.09 7.20
N ILE A 94 -6.71 -3.25 7.43
CA ILE A 94 -6.82 -2.07 8.30
C ILE A 94 -7.88 -1.11 7.76
N ASN A 95 -7.88 -0.83 6.46
CA ASN A 95 -8.89 0.05 5.86
C ASN A 95 -10.30 -0.52 5.97
N LYS A 96 -10.47 -1.83 5.78
CA LYS A 96 -11.74 -2.53 5.96
C LYS A 96 -12.21 -2.42 7.41
N TYR A 97 -11.34 -2.67 8.39
CA TYR A 97 -11.67 -2.56 9.81
C TYR A 97 -12.11 -1.14 10.19
N ILE A 98 -11.39 -0.10 9.74
CA ILE A 98 -11.80 1.29 9.98
C ILE A 98 -13.21 1.54 9.44
N ARG A 99 -13.48 1.10 8.21
CA ARG A 99 -14.77 1.30 7.52
C ARG A 99 -15.92 0.51 8.16
N THR A 100 -15.68 -0.74 8.57
CA THR A 100 -16.73 -1.63 9.09
C THR A 100 -16.96 -1.49 10.59
N SER A 101 -15.95 -1.09 11.35
CA SER A 101 -15.98 -1.16 12.81
C SER A 101 -15.88 0.21 13.47
N ILE A 102 -15.07 1.13 12.95
CA ILE A 102 -14.91 2.47 13.55
C ILE A 102 -15.94 3.47 13.01
N GLU A 103 -16.12 3.56 11.69
CA GLU A 103 -17.09 4.52 11.11
C GLU A 103 -18.53 4.36 11.64
N PRO A 104 -19.06 3.15 11.88
CA PRO A 104 -20.40 2.98 12.43
C PRO A 104 -20.50 3.36 13.91
N ARG A 105 -19.42 3.16 14.69
CA ARG A 105 -19.35 3.55 16.11
C ARG A 105 -19.32 5.08 16.25
N VAL A 106 -18.65 5.76 15.33
CA VAL A 106 -18.63 7.24 15.25
C VAL A 106 -19.99 7.81 14.86
N LYS A 107 -20.71 7.19 13.91
CA LYS A 107 -22.06 7.62 13.53
C LYS A 107 -23.11 7.45 14.63
N LYS A 108 -22.97 6.42 15.48
CA LYS A 108 -23.88 6.16 16.61
C LYS A 108 -23.63 7.08 17.80
N ALA A 109 -22.48 7.75 17.86
CA ALA A 109 -22.09 8.57 19.02
C ALA A 109 -22.77 9.95 19.10
N GLY A 110 -23.63 10.31 18.13
CA GLY A 110 -24.62 11.39 18.22
C GLY A 110 -24.08 12.80 18.54
N ASP A 111 -24.27 13.70 17.58
CA ASP A 111 -24.09 15.15 17.70
C ASP A 111 -22.67 15.75 17.78
N GLU A 112 -22.53 16.81 16.97
CA GLU A 112 -21.49 17.84 16.96
C GLU A 112 -20.07 17.34 17.15
N ALA A 113 -19.66 16.58 16.14
CA ALA A 113 -18.29 16.21 15.79
C ALA A 113 -17.17 16.93 16.62
N PRO A 114 -16.69 16.32 17.74
CA PRO A 114 -15.31 16.56 18.19
C PRO A 114 -14.30 16.20 17.07
N PHE A 115 -14.78 15.48 16.05
CA PHE A 115 -14.06 15.11 14.85
C PHE A 115 -14.37 15.95 13.59
N GLY A 116 -15.03 17.11 13.69
CA GLY A 116 -15.40 17.93 12.52
C GLY A 116 -14.20 18.32 11.66
N ARG A 117 -13.03 18.43 12.30
CA ARG A 117 -11.73 18.64 11.65
C ARG A 117 -11.22 17.43 10.85
N TYR A 118 -11.55 16.21 11.26
CA TYR A 118 -11.08 14.97 10.63
C TYR A 118 -12.05 14.49 9.53
N THR A 119 -13.34 14.86 9.60
CA THR A 119 -14.27 14.68 8.48
C THR A 119 -13.97 15.60 7.30
N LEU A 120 -13.33 16.76 7.52
CA LEU A 120 -12.86 17.66 6.45
C LEU A 120 -11.60 17.15 5.75
N GLN A 121 -10.85 16.24 6.38
CA GLN A 121 -9.73 15.54 5.75
C GLN A 121 -10.18 14.26 5.00
N ARG A 122 -11.49 14.09 4.79
CA ARG A 122 -12.02 13.23 3.72
C ARG A 122 -11.77 13.92 2.39
N ALA A 123 -10.97 13.30 1.52
CA ALA A 123 -11.31 13.34 0.11
C ALA A 123 -12.73 12.76 -0.03
N PRO A 124 -13.67 13.44 -0.72
CA PRO A 124 -15.05 12.99 -0.83
C PRO A 124 -15.10 11.57 -1.41
N ALA A 125 -15.98 10.73 -0.85
CA ALA A 125 -16.29 9.42 -1.41
C ALA A 125 -16.90 9.62 -2.81
N PRO A 126 -16.35 9.04 -3.89
CA PRO A 126 -16.83 9.36 -5.23
C PRO A 126 -18.16 8.68 -5.49
N SER A 127 -19.11 9.50 -5.94
CA SER A 127 -20.28 9.09 -6.71
C SER A 127 -19.85 8.26 -7.92
N ARG A 128 -20.72 7.32 -8.30
CA ARG A 128 -20.65 6.51 -9.52
C ARG A 128 -20.64 7.43 -10.76
N GLU A 129 -19.47 7.87 -11.20
CA GLU A 129 -19.27 8.59 -12.46
C GLU A 129 -18.50 7.69 -13.45
N PRO A 130 -18.97 7.52 -14.70
CA PRO A 130 -18.46 6.51 -15.63
C PRO A 130 -17.17 6.91 -16.37
N PHE A 131 -16.53 8.02 -16.01
CA PHE A 131 -15.29 8.52 -16.62
C PHE A 131 -14.20 8.80 -15.55
N GLY A 132 -13.97 7.82 -14.67
CA GLY A 132 -13.10 7.91 -13.49
C GLY A 132 -11.63 7.51 -13.72
N LEU A 133 -10.86 8.33 -14.44
CA LEU A 133 -9.48 7.97 -14.84
C LEU A 133 -8.41 8.16 -13.75
N PHE A 134 -8.69 8.79 -12.61
CA PHE A 134 -7.67 9.08 -11.60
C PHE A 134 -8.17 9.01 -10.14
N GLN A 135 -8.37 7.79 -9.63
CA GLN A 135 -8.49 7.55 -8.19
C GLN A 135 -7.08 7.51 -7.58
N PHE A 136 -6.65 8.55 -6.84
CA PHE A 136 -5.30 8.60 -6.23
C PHE A 136 -4.94 7.39 -5.35
N GLY A 137 -5.94 6.71 -4.78
CA GLY A 137 -5.73 5.46 -4.01
C GLY A 137 -5.38 4.25 -4.87
N THR A 138 -5.97 4.12 -6.07
CA THR A 138 -5.66 3.02 -7.00
C THR A 138 -4.50 3.37 -7.92
N LEU A 139 -4.25 4.65 -8.20
CA LEU A 139 -3.10 5.12 -8.98
C LEU A 139 -1.77 4.75 -8.33
N GLY A 140 -1.67 4.87 -6.99
CA GLY A 140 -0.45 4.49 -6.27
C GLY A 140 -0.19 2.97 -6.34
N GLU A 141 -1.24 2.16 -6.31
CA GLU A 141 -1.11 0.71 -6.37
C GLU A 141 -0.80 0.21 -7.80
N VAL A 142 -1.56 0.69 -8.79
CA VAL A 142 -1.33 0.37 -10.20
C VAL A 142 0.00 0.92 -10.67
N GLY A 143 0.36 2.15 -10.26
CA GLY A 143 1.64 2.78 -10.58
C GLY A 143 2.83 1.97 -10.05
N ALA A 144 2.77 1.51 -8.79
CA ALA A 144 3.82 0.66 -8.23
C ALA A 144 3.94 -0.69 -8.97
N LYS A 145 2.81 -1.35 -9.27
CA LYS A 145 2.79 -2.61 -10.05
C LYS A 145 3.42 -2.42 -11.43
N LEU A 146 3.03 -1.36 -12.14
CA LEU A 146 3.60 -1.00 -13.44
C LEU A 146 5.09 -0.71 -13.33
N LEU A 147 5.53 -0.05 -12.26
CA LEU A 147 6.94 0.26 -12.06
C LEU A 147 7.78 -1.02 -11.88
N PHE A 148 7.34 -1.96 -11.05
CA PHE A 148 8.01 -3.26 -10.89
C PHE A 148 8.03 -4.07 -12.19
N LEU A 149 6.93 -4.06 -12.95
CA LEU A 149 6.86 -4.77 -14.23
C LEU A 149 7.78 -4.12 -15.27
N LEU A 150 7.72 -2.79 -15.40
CA LEU A 150 8.56 -2.03 -16.33
C LEU A 150 10.04 -2.19 -15.98
N SER A 151 10.42 -2.17 -14.71
CA SER A 151 11.81 -2.35 -14.32
C SER A 151 12.32 -3.74 -14.70
N ALA A 152 11.52 -4.79 -14.51
CA ALA A 152 11.87 -6.15 -14.92
C ALA A 152 12.01 -6.26 -16.45
N VAL A 153 11.09 -5.66 -17.21
CA VAL A 153 11.17 -5.61 -18.69
C VAL A 153 12.42 -4.87 -19.14
N ILE A 154 12.71 -3.71 -18.55
CA ILE A 154 13.92 -2.92 -18.85
C ILE A 154 15.17 -3.76 -18.61
N ALA A 155 15.24 -4.52 -17.50
CA ALA A 155 16.38 -5.38 -17.23
C ALA A 155 16.53 -6.51 -18.26
N VAL A 156 15.44 -7.14 -18.69
CA VAL A 156 15.46 -8.18 -19.74
C VAL A 156 15.97 -7.60 -21.07
N LEU A 157 15.47 -6.43 -21.46
CA LEU A 157 15.89 -5.74 -22.68
C LEU A 157 17.36 -5.30 -22.60
N ALA A 158 17.78 -4.75 -21.47
CA ALA A 158 19.16 -4.35 -21.21
C ALA A 158 20.11 -5.56 -21.25
N GLY A 159 19.70 -6.70 -20.69
CA GLY A 159 20.45 -7.96 -20.77
C GLY A 159 20.62 -8.44 -22.21
N LYS A 160 19.55 -8.38 -23.02
CA LYS A 160 19.64 -8.77 -24.45
C LYS A 160 20.55 -7.82 -25.23
N LEU A 161 20.47 -6.52 -24.97
CA LEU A 161 21.37 -5.53 -25.58
C LEU A 161 22.83 -5.80 -25.19
N ALA A 162 23.11 -6.06 -23.91
CA ALA A 162 24.44 -6.39 -23.43
C ALA A 162 24.99 -7.68 -24.08
N ALA A 163 24.16 -8.71 -24.23
CA ALA A 163 24.54 -9.95 -24.92
C ALA A 163 24.94 -9.71 -26.38
N GLN A 164 24.23 -8.82 -27.08
CA GLN A 164 24.55 -8.47 -28.47
C GLN A 164 25.86 -7.68 -28.59
N LEU A 165 26.18 -6.83 -27.60
CA LEU A 165 27.38 -6.00 -27.62
C LEU A 165 28.66 -6.75 -27.24
N TYR A 166 28.60 -7.64 -26.25
CA TYR A 166 29.79 -8.27 -25.67
C TYR A 166 30.01 -9.70 -26.13
N GLY A 167 29.03 -10.33 -26.78
CA GLY A 167 29.05 -11.76 -27.08
C GLY A 167 28.82 -12.59 -25.82
N GLY A 168 28.01 -13.64 -25.93
CA GLY A 168 27.57 -14.45 -24.79
C GLY A 168 26.06 -14.59 -24.70
N ASP A 169 25.39 -14.81 -25.84
CA ASP A 169 23.95 -15.01 -25.88
C ASP A 169 23.57 -16.35 -25.25
N ASN A 170 23.28 -16.32 -23.96
CA ASN A 170 22.78 -17.47 -23.24
C ASN A 170 21.24 -17.45 -23.30
N ALA A 171 20.70 -18.03 -24.37
CA ALA A 171 19.26 -18.11 -24.61
C ALA A 171 18.48 -18.67 -23.40
N THR A 172 19.09 -19.56 -22.61
CA THR A 172 18.52 -20.12 -21.38
C THR A 172 18.21 -19.05 -20.32
N PHE A 173 19.16 -18.16 -20.02
CA PHE A 173 18.96 -17.09 -19.03
C PHE A 173 17.96 -16.04 -19.52
N PHE A 174 17.94 -15.76 -20.82
CA PHE A 174 16.94 -14.87 -21.41
C PHE A 174 15.52 -15.44 -21.24
N TRP A 175 15.30 -16.71 -21.61
CA TRP A 175 13.99 -17.35 -21.45
C TRP A 175 13.57 -17.44 -19.98
N LEU A 176 14.50 -17.78 -19.09
CA LEU A 176 14.24 -17.79 -17.65
C LEU A 176 13.82 -16.40 -17.14
N ALA A 177 14.52 -15.35 -17.54
CA ALA A 177 14.18 -13.98 -17.16
C ALA A 177 12.82 -13.54 -17.72
N CYS A 178 12.47 -13.94 -18.95
CA CYS A 178 11.14 -13.72 -19.53
C CYS A 178 10.04 -14.44 -18.74
N ILE A 179 10.24 -15.71 -18.39
CA ILE A 179 9.27 -16.50 -17.60
C ILE A 179 9.07 -15.86 -16.22
N VAL A 180 10.15 -15.46 -15.55
CA VAL A 180 10.09 -14.77 -14.26
C VAL A 180 9.33 -13.44 -14.39
N THR A 181 9.61 -12.66 -15.44
CA THR A 181 8.92 -11.39 -15.70
C THR A 181 7.43 -11.58 -15.97
N ALA A 182 7.07 -12.59 -16.77
CA ALA A 182 5.67 -12.97 -16.99
C ALA A 182 5.02 -13.41 -15.67
N GLY A 183 5.72 -14.21 -14.86
CA GLY A 183 5.28 -14.64 -13.53
C GLY A 183 5.01 -13.46 -12.58
N ILE A 184 5.87 -12.44 -12.59
CA ILE A 184 5.66 -11.19 -11.82
C ILE A 184 4.39 -10.48 -12.27
N GLY A 185 4.19 -10.35 -13.59
CA GLY A 185 2.98 -9.74 -14.14
C GLY A 185 1.73 -10.51 -13.72
N VAL A 186 1.73 -11.83 -13.91
CA VAL A 186 0.63 -12.71 -13.50
C VAL A 186 0.38 -12.60 -12.00
N LEU A 187 1.41 -12.65 -11.16
CA LEU A 187 1.30 -12.53 -9.70
C LEU A 187 0.66 -11.19 -9.28
N LEU A 188 1.16 -10.08 -9.82
CA LEU A 188 0.69 -8.73 -9.46
C LEU A 188 -0.75 -8.46 -9.91
N PHE A 189 -1.18 -9.07 -11.01
CA PHE A 189 -2.52 -8.89 -11.58
C PHE A 189 -3.54 -9.93 -11.09
N LEU A 190 -3.17 -11.20 -10.90
CA LEU A 190 -4.08 -12.23 -10.37
C LEU A 190 -4.47 -11.98 -8.92
N VAL A 191 -3.51 -11.65 -8.06
CA VAL A 191 -3.84 -11.30 -6.66
C VAL A 191 -4.70 -10.03 -6.60
N SER A 192 -4.67 -9.22 -7.66
CA SER A 192 -5.55 -8.05 -7.77
C SER A 192 -6.97 -8.41 -8.20
N SER A 193 -7.18 -9.53 -8.90
CA SER A 193 -8.50 -9.93 -9.40
C SER A 193 -9.34 -10.68 -8.38
N ASP A 194 -8.73 -11.40 -7.44
CA ASP A 194 -9.46 -12.12 -6.38
C ASP A 194 -10.14 -11.20 -5.35
N ASP A 195 -9.83 -9.90 -5.38
CA ASP A 195 -10.28 -8.93 -4.39
C ASP A 195 -11.33 -7.92 -4.92
N GLN A 196 -11.84 -8.08 -6.16
CA GLN A 196 -13.00 -7.33 -6.70
C GLN A 196 -14.31 -8.10 -6.51
#